data_AF-A0A523GDZ4-F1
#
_entry.id   AF-A0A523GDZ4-F1
#
_cell.length_a   1.000
_cell.length_b   1.000
_cell.length_c   1.000
_cell.angle_alpha   90.00
_cell.angle_beta   90.00
_cell.angle_gamma   90.00
#
_symmetry.space_group_name_H-M   'P 1'
#
loop_
_entity.id
_entity.type
_entity.pdbx_description
1 polymer ?
#
loop_
_entity_poly.entity_id
_entity_poly.type
_entity_poly.pdbx_seq_one_letter_code
_entity_poly.pdbx_strand_id
1 'polypeptide(L)' 'MEKVNKVQDQIDNQLLKERKVFLWGMIDDKSAKHVVDRLWYLDSLNHDEIKFYINSPGGYVTSGFSMYDTLKALKSPVST' A
#
# COMPACT_ATOMS: atom_id res chain seq x y z
N MET A 1 4.53 -20.19 17.63
CA MET A 1 3.97 -18.92 17.08
C MET A 1 4.76 -18.38 15.87
N GLU A 2 5.83 -19.05 15.39
CA GLU A 2 6.62 -18.58 14.23
C GLU A 2 6.06 -18.92 12.84
N LYS A 3 5.23 -19.98 12.71
CA LYS A 3 4.75 -20.45 11.39
C LYS A 3 3.76 -19.50 10.71
N VAL A 4 2.97 -18.73 11.47
CA VAL A 4 1.93 -17.85 10.91
C VAL A 4 2.57 -16.67 10.17
N ASN A 5 3.69 -16.14 10.66
CA ASN A 5 4.38 -15.02 10.02
C ASN A 5 4.92 -15.42 8.64
N LYS A 6 5.52 -16.60 8.50
CA LYS A 6 6.17 -17.01 7.24
C LYS A 6 5.21 -17.15 6.06
N VAL A 7 3.99 -17.65 6.29
CA VAL A 7 2.99 -17.80 5.21
C VAL A 7 2.40 -16.44 4.83
N GLN A 8 2.08 -15.61 5.83
CA GLN A 8 1.58 -14.26 5.56
C GLN A 8 2.60 -13.43 4.78
N ASP A 9 3.89 -13.50 5.16
CA ASP A 9 4.97 -12.83 4.45
C ASP A 9 5.09 -13.32 3.00
N GLN A 10 4.87 -14.61 2.74
CA GLN A 10 4.85 -15.16 1.38
C GLN A 10 3.68 -14.61 0.55
N ILE A 11 2.49 -14.50 1.16
CA ILE A 11 1.30 -13.94 0.50
C ILE A 11 1.55 -12.45 0.18
N ASP A 12 2.00 -11.66 1.16
CA ASP A 12 2.28 -10.24 0.99
C ASP A 12 3.32 -10.00 -0.11
N ASN A 13 4.39 -10.79 -0.14
CA ASN A 13 5.40 -10.71 -1.18
C ASN A 13 4.86 -11.08 -2.57
N GLN A 14 3.99 -12.08 -2.67
CA GLN A 14 3.37 -12.48 -3.92
C GLN A 14 2.44 -11.37 -4.45
N LEU A 15 1.60 -10.81 -3.59
CA LEU A 15 0.70 -9.71 -3.95
C LEU A 15 1.46 -8.44 -4.35
N LEU A 16 2.57 -8.15 -3.67
CA LEU A 16 3.43 -7.02 -4.00
C LEU A 16 4.11 -7.20 -5.36
N LYS A 17 4.55 -8.42 -5.71
CA LYS A 17 5.06 -8.73 -7.06
C LYS A 17 4.01 -8.52 -8.14
N GLU A 18 2.74 -8.79 -7.83
CA GLU A 18 1.60 -8.49 -8.70
C GLU A 18 1.18 -7.01 -8.69
N ARG A 19 1.96 -6.14 -8.03
CA ARG A 19 1.73 -4.69 -7.89
C ARG A 19 0.38 -4.35 -7.26
N LYS A 20 -0.04 -5.17 -6.28
CA LYS A 20 -1.28 -4.97 -5.51
C LYS A 20 -0.95 -4.45 -4.12
N VAL A 21 -1.54 -3.31 -3.76
CA VAL A 21 -1.44 -2.70 -2.43
C VAL A 21 -2.83 -2.67 -1.81
N PHE A 22 -2.92 -2.95 -0.51
CA PHE A 22 -4.18 -3.03 0.22
C PHE A 22 -4.17 -2.09 1.42
N LEU A 23 -5.24 -1.31 1.57
CA LEU A 23 -5.54 -0.55 2.77
C LEU A 23 -6.75 -1.18 3.45
N TRP A 24 -6.54 -1.75 4.64
CA TRP A 24 -7.59 -2.42 5.41
C TRP A 24 -7.72 -1.79 6.79
N GLY A 25 -8.94 -1.43 7.18
CA GLY A 25 -9.23 -0.88 8.51
C GLY A 25 -8.96 0.63 8.60
N MET A 26 -8.78 1.13 9.83
CA MET A 26 -8.67 2.57 10.09
C MET A 26 -7.43 3.18 9.45
N ILE A 27 -7.57 4.43 9.00
CA ILE A 27 -6.45 5.25 8.52
C ILE A 27 -5.77 5.91 9.71
N ASP A 28 -4.52 5.52 9.94
CA ASP A 28 -3.61 6.04 10.94
C ASP A 28 -2.18 6.11 10.40
N ASP A 29 -1.24 6.63 11.18
CA ASP A 29 0.13 6.81 10.70
C ASP A 29 0.82 5.49 10.36
N LYS A 30 0.43 4.38 11.00
CA LYS A 30 1.01 3.06 10.75
C LYS A 30 0.52 2.49 9.42
N SER A 31 -0.79 2.50 9.19
CA SER A 31 -1.42 2.05 7.94
C SER A 31 -1.02 2.95 6.77
N ALA A 32 -1.00 4.26 6.96
CA ALA A 32 -0.55 5.20 5.94
C ALA A 32 0.91 4.97 5.56
N LYS A 33 1.82 4.82 6.55
CA LYS A 33 3.22 4.49 6.28
C LYS A 33 3.36 3.17 5.51
N HIS A 34 2.61 2.14 5.91
CA HIS A 34 2.64 0.83 5.24
C HIS A 34 2.27 0.91 3.75
N VAL A 35 1.26 1.72 3.42
CA VAL A 35 0.82 1.96 2.03
C VAL A 35 1.86 2.79 1.28
N VAL A 36 2.30 3.92 1.85
CA VAL A 36 3.28 4.83 1.23
C VAL A 36 4.60 4.12 0.91
N ASP A 37 5.13 3.33 1.85
CA ASP A 37 6.38 2.57 1.66
C ASP A 37 6.25 1.60 0.47
N ARG A 38 5.11 0.90 0.35
CA ARG A 38 4.86 -0.04 -0.76
C ARG A 38 4.68 0.65 -2.10
N LEU A 39 3.98 1.78 -2.11
CA LEU A 39 3.77 2.60 -3.30
C LEU A 39 5.11 3.07 -3.89
N TRP A 40 5.99 3.64 -3.06
CA TRP A 40 7.33 4.05 -3.50
C TRP A 40 8.21 2.88 -3.91
N TYR A 41 8.14 1.77 -3.18
CA TYR A 41 8.87 0.56 -3.55
C TYR A 41 8.48 0.10 -4.97
N LEU A 42 7.18 -0.01 -5.27
CA LEU A 42 6.70 -0.45 -6.58
C LEU A 42 7.07 0.53 -7.71
N ASP A 43 6.99 1.84 -7.45
CA ASP A 43 7.39 2.87 -8.43
C ASP A 43 8.89 2.88 -8.70
N SER A 44 9.71 2.55 -7.70
CA SER A 44 11.17 2.45 -7.87
C SER A 44 11.61 1.25 -8.74
N LEU A 45 10.79 0.20 -8.82
CA LEU A 45 11.09 -0.99 -9.62
C LEU A 45 10.77 -0.75 -11.10
N ASN A 46 9.60 -0.18 -11.39
CA ASN A 46 9.15 0.23 -12.72
C ASN A 46 7.92 1.14 -12.60
N HIS A 47 7.48 1.70 -13.72
CA HIS A 47 6.34 2.62 -13.78
C HIS A 47 5.05 1.98 -14.33
N ASP A 48 4.91 0.65 -14.19
CA ASP A 48 3.69 -0.05 -14.56
C ASP A 48 2.55 0.25 -13.58
N GLU A 49 1.32 -0.06 -13.97
CA GLU A 49 0.13 0.18 -13.15
C GLU A 49 0.23 -0.47 -11.76
N ILE A 50 -0.20 0.26 -10.73
CA ILE A 50 -0.37 -0.22 -9.36
C ILE A 50 -1.86 -0.32 -9.06
N LYS A 51 -2.31 -1.47 -8.55
CA LYS A 51 -3.70 -1.66 -8.10
C LYS A 51 -3.78 -1.41 -6.59
N PHE A 52 -4.53 -0.39 -6.19
CA PHE A 52 -4.69 -0.01 -4.80
C PHE A 52 -6.11 -0.31 -4.30
N TYR A 53 -6.26 -1.38 -3.54
CA TYR A 53 -7.56 -1.80 -3.01
C TYR A 53 -7.81 -1.17 -1.64
N ILE A 54 -8.94 -0.49 -1.50
CA ILE A 54 -9.29 0.24 -0.27
C ILE A 54 -10.51 -0.40 0.38
N ASN A 55 -10.37 -0.85 1.62
CA ASN A 55 -11.46 -1.17 2.52
C ASN A 55 -11.22 -0.51 3.88
N SER A 56 -11.66 0.74 4.00
CA SER A 56 -11.42 1.55 5.18
C SER A 56 -12.68 2.32 5.58
N PRO A 57 -13.02 2.40 6.89
CA PRO A 57 -14.04 3.31 7.40
C PRO A 57 -13.55 4.77 7.48
N GLY A 58 -12.30 5.06 7.07
CA GLY A 58 -11.65 6.35 7.25
C GLY A 58 -10.75 6.39 8.48
N GLY A 59 -10.40 7.60 8.94
CA GLY A 59 -9.52 7.81 10.08
C GLY A 59 -8.91 9.22 10.10
N TYR A 60 -7.62 9.32 10.41
CA TYR A 60 -6.91 10.59 10.48
C TYR A 60 -6.72 11.21 9.10
N VAL A 61 -7.21 12.44 8.94
CA VAL A 61 -7.14 13.20 7.69
C VAL A 61 -5.69 13.43 7.25
N THR A 62 -4.79 13.72 8.18
CA THR A 62 -3.36 13.94 7.89
C THR A 62 -2.67 12.69 7.34
N SER A 63 -2.96 11.52 7.92
CA SER A 63 -2.45 10.24 7.41
C SER A 63 -3.10 9.87 6.08
N GLY A 64 -4.35 10.29 5.83
CA GLY A 64 -4.98 10.23 4.52
C GLY A 64 -4.27 11.11 3.47
N PHE A 65 -3.89 12.34 3.84
CA PHE A 65 -3.17 13.23 2.94
C PHE A 65 -1.77 12.72 2.57
N SER A 66 -1.05 12.07 3.47
CA SER A 66 0.27 11.50 3.12
C SER A 66 0.16 10.42 2.03
N MET A 67 -0.90 9.60 2.07
CA MET A 67 -1.20 8.66 0.99
C MET A 67 -1.63 9.38 -0.28
N TYR A 68 -2.53 10.36 -0.18
CA TYR A 68 -3.03 11.12 -1.32
C TYR A 68 -1.90 11.84 -2.08
N ASP A 69 -1.03 12.54 -1.37
CA ASP A 69 0.11 13.25 -1.96
C ASP A 69 1.09 12.26 -2.60
N THR A 70 1.29 11.10 -1.98
CA THR A 70 2.09 10.01 -2.57
C THR A 70 1.49 9.55 -3.89
N LEU A 71 0.18 9.27 -3.94
CA LEU A 71 -0.52 8.87 -5.17
C LEU A 71 -0.37 9.89 -6.29
N LYS A 72 -0.29 11.19 -5.97
CA LYS A 72 -0.06 12.26 -6.95
C LYS A 72 1.40 12.41 -7.38
N ALA A 73 2.34 12.01 -6.54
CA ALA A 73 3.77 12.13 -6.80
C ALA A 73 4.34 10.96 -7.62
N LEU A 74 3.71 9.79 -7.59
CA LEU A 74 4.17 8.61 -8.32
C LEU A 74 4.14 8.81 -9.83
N LYS A 75 5.11 8.20 -10.53
CA LYS A 75 5.10 8.10 -11.99
C LYS A 75 4.21 6.97 -12.46
N SER A 76 4.15 5.87 -11.69
CA SER A 76 3.26 4.74 -11.93
C SER A 76 1.80 5.19 -11.86
N PRO A 77 0.95 4.84 -12.85
CA PRO A 77 -0.48 5.07 -12.72
C PRO A 77 -1.04 4.20 -11.59
N VAL A 78 -1.86 4.78 -10.73
CA VAL A 78 -2.51 4.05 -9.64
C VAL A 78 -4.01 3.98 -9.89
N SER A 79 -4.53 2.76 -9.94
CA SER A 79 -5.95 2.48 -10.11
C SER A 79 -6.53 1.91 -8.82
N THR A 80 -7.71 2.39 -8.45
CA THR A 80 -8.41 2.05 -7.20
C THR A 80 -9.63 1.18 -7.49
#